data_AF-A0A6L5XEN5-F1
#
_entry.id   AF-A0A6L5XEN5-F1
#
_cell.length_a   1.000
_cell.length_b   1.000
_cell.length_c   1.000
_cell.angle_alpha   90.00
_cell.angle_beta   90.00
_cell.angle_gamma   90.00
#
_symmetry.space_group_name_H-M   'P 1'
#
loop_
_entity.id
_entity.type
_entity.pdbx_description
1 polymer ?
#
loop_
_entity_poly.entity_id
_entity_poly.type
_entity_poly.pdbx_seq_one_letter_code
_entity_poly.pdbx_strand_id
1 'polypeptide(L)'
;MNKRNIIFLLLAAVVSFGALAQGHKNLRITEVMVAQDSTQYGGTTAGWVELYNSSYQAYAIEKMFITDKRPDQIFTKANEDIAYQREQVRGRDAVLRYLSEDPLKTGVYMIPRGDERNTNLGEHGQCVFVADGQIQNGTFHLPFKFADGKENYIAVYDVNGDLVDELTIPASLKASQSYALKAEGRLPIEGAEHNGDFEMRDGSSIEKAITPGNFNTRIKNENIEKFHQHDPYGVIITIIAMLIVFSALILLFLLFKLFGYVSDKSLNKNAAPAAPQAVEPQASIAATAPEAGEEEITAICMALYQHFNAHDEESGVLTFKHNTATAWNSKEQMMCPTPQRK
;
A
#
# COMPACT_ATOMS: atom_id res chain seq x y z
N MET A 1 -29.36 21.37 -27.40
CA MET A 1 -28.44 20.60 -26.54
C MET A 1 -27.11 20.48 -27.27
N ASN A 2 -26.02 21.06 -26.73
CA ASN A 2 -24.73 21.13 -27.44
C ASN A 2 -24.12 19.73 -27.58
N LYS A 3 -23.47 19.44 -28.73
CA LYS A 3 -22.82 18.14 -29.01
C LYS A 3 -21.86 17.69 -27.90
N ARG A 4 -21.24 18.63 -27.18
CA ARG A 4 -20.37 18.39 -26.02
C ARG A 4 -21.11 17.85 -24.78
N ASN A 5 -22.38 18.23 -24.59
CA ASN A 5 -23.20 17.76 -23.47
C ASN A 5 -23.80 16.38 -23.75
N ILE A 6 -24.04 16.03 -25.03
CA ILE A 6 -24.48 14.70 -25.44
C ILE A 6 -23.36 13.66 -25.23
N ILE A 7 -22.11 14.03 -25.50
CA ILE A 7 -20.94 13.17 -25.26
C ILE A 7 -20.74 12.92 -23.76
N PHE A 8 -20.88 13.95 -22.91
CA PHE A 8 -20.78 13.78 -21.46
C PHE A 8 -21.92 12.91 -20.88
N LEU A 9 -23.14 13.03 -21.42
CA LEU A 9 -24.28 12.20 -20.99
C LEU A 9 -24.17 10.75 -21.48
N LEU A 10 -23.63 10.53 -22.68
CA LEU A 10 -23.31 9.19 -23.17
C LEU A 10 -22.16 8.54 -22.38
N LEU A 11 -21.13 9.32 -22.00
CA LEU A 11 -20.03 8.82 -21.16
C LEU A 11 -20.53 8.47 -19.74
N ALA A 12 -21.47 9.24 -19.18
CA ALA A 12 -22.09 8.93 -17.89
C ALA A 12 -23.04 7.72 -17.94
N ALA A 13 -23.75 7.52 -19.06
CA ALA A 13 -24.63 6.37 -19.25
C ALA A 13 -23.86 5.04 -19.41
N VAL A 14 -22.64 5.06 -19.97
CA VAL A 14 -21.79 3.86 -20.09
C VAL A 14 -21.21 3.42 -18.74
N VAL A 15 -21.10 4.32 -17.75
CA VAL A 15 -20.63 3.97 -16.39
C VAL A 15 -21.74 3.35 -15.52
N SER A 16 -22.99 3.34 -15.99
CA SER A 16 -24.15 2.94 -15.17
C SER A 16 -24.65 1.50 -15.41
N PHE A 17 -24.05 0.76 -16.34
CA PHE A 17 -24.45 -0.62 -16.63
C PHE A 17 -23.44 -1.59 -16.04
N GLY A 18 -23.83 -2.26 -14.95
CA GLY A 18 -23.13 -3.46 -14.49
C GLY A 18 -22.86 -3.58 -12.99
N ALA A 19 -23.72 -3.07 -12.11
CA ALA A 19 -23.82 -3.66 -10.77
C ALA A 19 -24.64 -4.96 -10.87
N LEU A 20 -24.15 -5.94 -11.62
CA LEU A 20 -24.53 -7.32 -11.37
C LEU A 20 -23.94 -7.63 -9.99
N ALA A 21 -24.79 -8.00 -9.03
CA ALA A 21 -24.33 -8.50 -7.75
C ALA A 21 -23.28 -9.59 -8.03
N GLN A 22 -22.02 -9.29 -7.74
CA GLN A 22 -20.97 -10.28 -7.87
C GLN A 22 -21.28 -11.36 -6.85
N GLY A 23 -21.74 -12.52 -7.34
CA GLY A 23 -21.95 -13.68 -6.50
C GLY A 23 -20.66 -13.96 -5.74
N HIS A 24 -20.80 -14.34 -4.48
CA HIS A 24 -19.78 -14.54 -3.45
C HIS A 24 -18.74 -15.68 -3.75
N LYS A 25 -18.38 -15.89 -5.01
CA LYS A 25 -17.52 -16.99 -5.52
C LYS A 25 -16.02 -16.73 -5.40
N ASN A 26 -15.62 -15.69 -4.67
CA ASN A 26 -14.22 -15.30 -4.52
C ASN A 26 -13.57 -15.89 -3.26
N LEU A 27 -14.32 -16.62 -2.44
CA LEU A 27 -13.76 -17.38 -1.33
C LEU A 27 -13.54 -18.83 -1.77
N ARG A 28 -12.37 -19.39 -1.47
CA ARG A 28 -11.99 -20.76 -1.88
C ARG A 28 -11.32 -21.53 -0.76
N ILE A 29 -11.47 -22.85 -0.79
CA ILE A 29 -10.69 -23.77 0.04
C ILE A 29 -9.33 -23.98 -0.64
N THR A 30 -8.24 -23.76 0.09
CA THR A 30 -6.88 -23.81 -0.48
C THR A 30 -6.05 -24.94 0.07
N GLU A 31 -6.14 -25.21 1.36
CA GLU A 31 -5.37 -26.28 1.99
C GLU A 31 -6.17 -26.93 3.11
N VAL A 32 -6.14 -28.26 3.18
CA VAL A 32 -6.83 -29.02 4.22
C VAL A 32 -5.91 -30.10 4.79
N MET A 33 -5.93 -30.24 6.10
CA MET A 33 -5.24 -31.30 6.81
C MET A 33 -6.24 -32.07 7.67
N VAL A 34 -6.24 -33.40 7.58
CA VAL A 34 -7.20 -34.26 8.29
C VAL A 34 -6.76 -34.51 9.74
N ALA A 35 -5.48 -34.79 9.94
CA ALA A 35 -4.92 -35.10 11.26
C ALA A 35 -3.42 -34.76 11.30
N GLN A 36 -2.90 -34.54 12.50
CA GLN A 36 -1.48 -34.27 12.74
C GLN A 36 -0.91 -35.22 13.80
N ASP A 37 0.34 -35.64 13.60
CA ASP A 37 1.10 -36.40 14.59
C ASP A 37 1.78 -35.52 15.65
N SER A 38 1.79 -34.20 15.41
CA SER A 38 2.42 -33.20 16.28
C SER A 38 1.57 -31.93 16.36
N THR A 39 1.98 -30.99 17.20
CA THR A 39 1.35 -29.67 17.35
C THR A 39 2.02 -28.58 16.48
N GLN A 40 2.84 -28.99 15.50
CA GLN A 40 3.66 -28.09 14.70
C GLN A 40 2.84 -27.01 13.98
N TYR A 41 1.65 -27.37 13.45
CA TYR A 41 0.80 -26.46 12.71
C TYR A 41 -0.41 -26.07 13.57
N GLY A 42 -0.36 -24.86 14.14
CA GLY A 42 -1.47 -24.29 14.91
C GLY A 42 -1.54 -24.74 16.37
N GLY A 43 -0.52 -25.40 16.92
CA GLY A 43 -0.45 -25.75 18.35
C GLY A 43 -1.41 -26.86 18.77
N THR A 44 -2.05 -27.54 17.82
CA THR A 44 -3.04 -28.59 18.02
C THR A 44 -2.72 -29.80 17.16
N THR A 45 -3.17 -30.98 17.56
CA THR A 45 -3.09 -32.20 16.73
C THR A 45 -4.32 -32.38 15.83
N ALA A 46 -5.30 -31.48 15.94
CA ALA A 46 -6.49 -31.50 15.11
C ALA A 46 -6.17 -31.13 13.66
N GLY A 47 -7.00 -31.65 12.75
CA GLY A 47 -7.03 -31.20 11.37
C GLY A 47 -7.49 -29.75 11.26
N TRP A 48 -7.31 -29.16 10.09
CA TRP A 48 -7.71 -27.79 9.80
C TRP A 48 -8.03 -27.62 8.32
N VAL A 49 -8.79 -26.58 8.01
CA VAL A 49 -9.15 -26.15 6.66
C VAL A 49 -8.82 -24.68 6.50
N GLU A 50 -8.17 -24.33 5.41
CA GLU A 50 -7.85 -22.96 5.05
C GLU A 50 -8.81 -22.44 3.99
N LEU A 51 -9.29 -21.21 4.21
CA LEU A 51 -10.04 -20.43 3.24
C LEU A 51 -9.21 -19.23 2.79
N TYR A 52 -9.30 -18.92 1.49
CA TYR A 52 -8.60 -17.82 0.84
C TYR A 52 -9.59 -16.92 0.09
N ASN A 53 -9.44 -15.61 0.30
CA ASN A 53 -10.15 -14.60 -0.47
C ASN A 53 -9.37 -14.26 -1.75
N SER A 54 -9.83 -14.76 -2.89
CA SER A 54 -9.21 -14.49 -4.19
C SER A 54 -9.55 -13.13 -4.79
N SER A 55 -10.45 -12.36 -4.15
CA SER A 55 -10.82 -11.03 -4.63
C SER A 55 -9.81 -9.93 -4.29
N TYR A 56 -9.90 -8.82 -5.02
CA TYR A 56 -9.17 -7.57 -4.79
C TYR A 56 -9.86 -6.66 -3.77
N GLN A 57 -10.80 -7.19 -2.99
CA GLN A 57 -11.53 -6.43 -1.99
C GLN A 57 -11.60 -7.20 -0.68
N ALA A 58 -11.78 -6.48 0.41
CA ALA A 58 -12.03 -7.10 1.69
C ALA A 58 -13.37 -7.85 1.63
N TYR A 59 -13.39 -9.04 2.22
CA TYR A 59 -14.49 -9.99 2.15
C TYR A 59 -14.86 -10.45 3.57
N ALA A 60 -16.08 -10.10 3.99
CA ALA A 60 -16.61 -10.53 5.28
C ALA A 60 -17.15 -11.95 5.17
N ILE A 61 -16.55 -12.89 5.91
CA ILE A 61 -17.00 -14.30 5.96
C ILE A 61 -18.05 -14.55 7.05
N GLU A 62 -18.48 -13.52 7.79
CA GLU A 62 -19.50 -13.66 8.82
C GLU A 62 -20.81 -14.21 8.26
N LYS A 63 -21.50 -15.02 9.06
CA LYS A 63 -22.79 -15.67 8.71
C LYS A 63 -22.72 -16.67 7.55
N MET A 64 -21.57 -16.87 6.94
CA MET A 64 -21.36 -17.99 6.03
C MET A 64 -21.36 -19.30 6.81
N PHE A 65 -21.61 -20.39 6.11
CA PHE A 65 -21.73 -21.71 6.70
C PHE A 65 -20.61 -22.63 6.26
N ILE A 66 -20.05 -23.40 7.18
CA ILE A 66 -19.04 -24.43 6.94
C ILE A 66 -19.59 -25.78 7.43
N THR A 67 -19.43 -26.83 6.65
CA THR A 67 -19.97 -28.15 7.00
C THR A 67 -19.18 -29.32 6.43
N ASP A 68 -19.14 -30.43 7.18
CA ASP A 68 -18.58 -31.71 6.75
C ASP A 68 -19.61 -32.64 6.06
N LYS A 69 -20.85 -32.16 5.89
CA LYS A 69 -21.96 -32.95 5.34
C LYS A 69 -22.19 -32.65 3.87
N ARG A 70 -22.48 -33.71 3.11
CA ARG A 70 -22.79 -33.57 1.68
C ARG A 70 -24.15 -32.87 1.48
N PRO A 71 -24.39 -32.21 0.33
CA PRO A 71 -25.62 -31.46 0.10
C PRO A 71 -26.90 -32.30 0.24
N ASP A 72 -26.86 -33.58 -0.13
CA ASP A 72 -27.96 -34.55 0.01
C ASP A 72 -28.29 -34.88 1.48
N GLN A 73 -27.32 -34.74 2.39
CA GLN A 73 -27.51 -34.93 3.83
C GLN A 73 -28.06 -33.68 4.52
N ILE A 74 -27.75 -32.50 3.98
CA ILE A 74 -28.17 -31.20 4.52
C ILE A 74 -29.58 -30.84 4.03
N PHE A 75 -29.77 -30.81 2.71
CA PHE A 75 -30.99 -30.35 2.06
C PHE A 75 -31.98 -31.51 1.87
N THR A 76 -32.24 -32.25 2.94
CA THR A 76 -33.27 -33.30 2.96
C THR A 76 -34.66 -32.68 3.06
N LYS A 77 -35.67 -33.37 2.54
CA LYS A 77 -37.07 -32.91 2.62
C LYS A 77 -37.52 -32.64 4.06
N ALA A 78 -37.07 -33.47 5.01
CA ALA A 78 -37.37 -33.30 6.43
C ALA A 78 -36.77 -32.01 6.99
N ASN A 79 -35.51 -31.70 6.67
CA ASN A 79 -34.86 -30.47 7.11
C ASN A 79 -35.51 -29.23 6.50
N GLU A 80 -35.87 -29.29 5.20
CA GLU A 80 -36.60 -28.21 4.53
C GLU A 80 -37.96 -27.93 5.17
N ASP A 81 -38.72 -28.98 5.49
CA ASP A 81 -40.04 -28.83 6.09
C ASP A 81 -39.93 -28.27 7.51
N ILE A 82 -38.97 -28.73 8.32
CA ILE A 82 -38.73 -28.18 9.67
C ILE A 82 -38.29 -26.71 9.60
N ALA A 83 -37.36 -26.37 8.70
CA ALA A 83 -36.90 -25.00 8.51
C ALA A 83 -38.06 -24.09 8.10
N TYR A 84 -38.94 -24.54 7.19
CA TYR A 84 -40.13 -23.81 6.80
C TYR A 84 -41.12 -23.59 7.95
N GLN A 85 -41.35 -24.61 8.80
CA GLN A 85 -42.23 -24.44 9.97
C GLN A 85 -41.70 -23.41 10.97
N ARG A 86 -40.39 -23.29 11.10
CA ARG A 86 -39.74 -22.38 12.06
C ARG A 86 -39.61 -20.96 11.52
N GLU A 87 -39.09 -20.82 10.31
CA GLU A 87 -38.74 -19.52 9.74
C GLU A 87 -39.83 -18.93 8.84
N GLN A 88 -40.83 -19.73 8.44
CA GLN A 88 -41.88 -19.35 7.48
C GLN A 88 -41.35 -18.91 6.10
N VAL A 89 -40.07 -19.16 5.82
CA VAL A 89 -39.40 -18.85 4.56
C VAL A 89 -38.89 -20.16 3.97
N ARG A 90 -38.99 -20.29 2.63
CA ARG A 90 -38.37 -21.39 1.90
C ARG A 90 -37.07 -20.90 1.28
N GLY A 91 -35.95 -21.51 1.68
CA GLY A 91 -34.62 -21.17 1.19
C GLY A 91 -33.57 -22.12 1.74
N ARG A 92 -32.42 -22.22 1.05
CA ARG A 92 -31.29 -23.01 1.52
C ARG A 92 -30.65 -22.38 2.76
N ASP A 93 -30.64 -21.05 2.82
CA ASP A 93 -30.25 -20.27 4.01
C ASP A 93 -31.04 -20.69 5.25
N ALA A 94 -32.36 -20.85 5.12
CA ALA A 94 -33.23 -21.23 6.24
C ALA A 94 -32.88 -22.62 6.81
N VAL A 95 -32.57 -23.58 5.92
CA VAL A 95 -32.12 -24.92 6.33
C VAL A 95 -30.78 -24.84 7.05
N LEU A 96 -29.83 -24.08 6.51
CA LEU A 96 -28.51 -23.94 7.11
C LEU A 96 -28.56 -23.21 8.47
N ARG A 97 -29.38 -22.16 8.59
CA ARG A 97 -29.63 -21.46 9.86
C ARG A 97 -30.21 -22.40 10.91
N TYR A 98 -31.27 -23.12 10.59
CA TYR A 98 -31.86 -24.10 11.49
C TYR A 98 -30.84 -25.16 11.95
N LEU A 99 -30.05 -25.71 11.02
CA LEU A 99 -29.05 -26.73 11.37
C LEU A 99 -27.92 -26.15 12.23
N SER A 100 -27.56 -24.89 12.03
CA SER A 100 -26.52 -24.21 12.80
C SER A 100 -26.91 -23.83 14.24
N GLU A 101 -28.17 -24.04 14.64
CA GLU A 101 -28.59 -23.86 16.04
C GLU A 101 -27.91 -24.86 16.99
N ASP A 102 -27.66 -26.09 16.51
CA ASP A 102 -26.95 -27.15 17.23
C ASP A 102 -25.83 -27.73 16.35
N PRO A 103 -24.75 -26.95 16.15
CA PRO A 103 -23.70 -27.28 15.18
C PRO A 103 -22.95 -28.55 15.55
N LEU A 104 -22.83 -28.87 16.84
CA LEU A 104 -22.17 -30.10 17.34
C LEU A 104 -22.94 -31.36 16.95
N LYS A 105 -24.26 -31.27 16.81
CA LYS A 105 -25.10 -32.39 16.38
C LYS A 105 -25.23 -32.47 14.87
N THR A 106 -25.37 -31.33 14.20
CA THR A 106 -25.68 -31.29 12.76
C THR A 106 -24.44 -31.26 11.87
N GLY A 107 -23.30 -30.80 12.39
CA GLY A 107 -22.09 -30.56 11.61
C GLY A 107 -22.18 -29.34 10.68
N VAL A 108 -23.15 -28.45 10.90
CA VAL A 108 -23.29 -27.19 10.15
C VAL A 108 -22.90 -26.03 11.07
N TYR A 109 -21.80 -25.36 10.77
CA TYR A 109 -21.29 -24.23 11.53
C TYR A 109 -21.61 -22.92 10.82
N MET A 110 -22.30 -22.00 11.50
CA MET A 110 -22.42 -20.61 11.02
C MET A 110 -21.29 -19.80 11.66
N ILE A 111 -20.52 -19.07 10.85
CA ILE A 111 -19.47 -18.18 11.36
C ILE A 111 -20.13 -17.07 12.21
N PRO A 112 -19.81 -16.97 13.51
CA PRO A 112 -20.42 -16.00 14.42
C PRO A 112 -20.25 -14.55 13.96
N ARG A 113 -21.23 -13.72 14.29
CA ARG A 113 -21.17 -12.27 14.10
C ARG A 113 -20.47 -11.60 15.28
N GLY A 114 -19.73 -10.53 15.02
CA GLY A 114 -19.22 -9.62 16.05
C GLY A 114 -17.72 -9.74 16.30
N ASP A 115 -17.04 -10.61 15.55
CA ASP A 115 -15.58 -10.68 15.46
C ASP A 115 -15.11 -10.09 14.12
N GLU A 116 -15.69 -8.95 13.73
CA GLU A 116 -15.53 -8.31 12.43
C GLU A 116 -14.06 -8.03 12.05
N ARG A 117 -13.17 -7.90 13.04
CA ARG A 117 -11.73 -7.72 12.80
C ARG A 117 -11.08 -8.98 12.25
N ASN A 118 -11.48 -10.15 12.71
CA ASN A 118 -10.87 -11.42 12.32
C ASN A 118 -11.65 -12.10 11.19
N THR A 119 -12.95 -11.84 11.06
CA THR A 119 -13.84 -12.40 10.03
C THR A 119 -13.94 -11.53 8.78
N ASN A 120 -13.18 -10.44 8.70
CA ASN A 120 -13.02 -9.65 7.48
C ASN A 120 -11.67 -9.96 6.84
N LEU A 121 -11.70 -10.81 5.82
CA LEU A 121 -10.50 -11.19 5.07
C LEU A 121 -10.13 -10.05 4.12
N GLY A 122 -8.94 -9.47 4.29
CA GLY A 122 -8.42 -8.50 3.34
C GLY A 122 -8.31 -9.06 1.91
N GLU A 123 -7.94 -8.20 0.95
CA GLU A 123 -7.60 -8.67 -0.40
C GLU A 123 -6.52 -9.75 -0.31
N HIS A 124 -6.73 -10.89 -0.98
CA HIS A 124 -5.80 -12.03 -0.93
C HIS A 124 -5.52 -12.55 0.49
N GLY A 125 -6.43 -12.30 1.44
CA GLY A 125 -6.31 -12.77 2.81
C GLY A 125 -6.65 -14.25 2.96
N GLN A 126 -6.01 -14.91 3.93
CA GLN A 126 -6.26 -16.31 4.30
C GLN A 126 -6.74 -16.40 5.74
N CYS A 127 -7.53 -17.42 6.05
CA CYS A 127 -7.87 -17.82 7.41
C CYS A 127 -7.91 -19.33 7.55
N VAL A 128 -7.58 -19.81 8.75
CA VAL A 128 -7.51 -21.23 9.05
C VAL A 128 -8.55 -21.56 10.12
N PHE A 129 -9.39 -22.55 9.83
CA PHE A 129 -10.35 -23.12 10.76
C PHE A 129 -9.85 -24.47 11.26
N VAL A 130 -9.83 -24.66 12.57
CA VAL A 130 -9.42 -25.89 13.23
C VAL A 130 -10.62 -26.83 13.36
N ALA A 131 -10.50 -28.06 12.86
CA ALA A 131 -11.51 -29.11 12.95
C ALA A 131 -11.30 -29.99 14.19
N ASP A 132 -11.52 -29.41 15.38
CA ASP A 132 -11.31 -30.06 16.67
C ASP A 132 -12.60 -30.44 17.42
N GLY A 133 -13.78 -30.09 16.90
CA GLY A 133 -15.06 -30.32 17.56
C GLY A 133 -15.27 -29.44 18.80
N GLN A 134 -14.49 -28.37 18.97
CA GLN A 134 -14.52 -27.50 20.16
C GLN A 134 -14.84 -26.06 19.79
N ILE A 135 -16.07 -25.81 19.34
CA ILE A 135 -16.58 -24.47 18.99
C ILE A 135 -16.44 -23.41 20.11
N GLN A 136 -16.25 -23.86 21.36
CA GLN A 136 -16.09 -22.97 22.52
C GLN A 136 -14.71 -22.31 22.58
N ASN A 137 -13.74 -22.80 21.80
CA ASN A 137 -12.38 -22.26 21.75
C ASN A 137 -12.30 -20.96 20.92
N GLY A 138 -13.29 -20.68 20.07
CA GLY A 138 -13.41 -19.41 19.35
C GLY A 138 -14.04 -19.54 17.96
N THR A 139 -14.09 -18.42 17.24
CA THR A 139 -14.67 -18.27 15.89
C THR A 139 -14.09 -19.23 14.85
N PHE A 140 -12.82 -19.62 14.99
CA PHE A 140 -12.11 -20.46 14.03
C PHE A 140 -12.05 -21.94 14.43
N HIS A 141 -12.95 -22.40 15.31
CA HIS A 141 -13.04 -23.80 15.71
C HIS A 141 -14.35 -24.42 15.22
N LEU A 142 -14.24 -25.50 14.46
CA LEU A 142 -15.36 -26.20 13.82
C LEU A 142 -15.98 -27.24 14.77
N PRO A 143 -17.27 -27.56 14.60
CA PRO A 143 -18.00 -28.47 15.46
C PRO A 143 -17.71 -29.96 15.18
N PHE A 144 -16.93 -30.26 14.16
CA PHE A 144 -16.60 -31.63 13.75
C PHE A 144 -15.08 -31.84 13.69
N LYS A 145 -14.70 -33.13 13.62
CA LYS A 145 -13.34 -33.58 13.36
C LYS A 145 -13.33 -34.40 12.09
N PHE A 146 -12.27 -34.27 11.30
CA PHE A 146 -12.06 -35.16 10.17
C PHE A 146 -11.71 -36.58 10.64
N ALA A 147 -12.09 -37.58 9.86
CA ALA A 147 -11.81 -38.98 10.12
C ALA A 147 -10.57 -39.42 9.34
N ASP A 148 -9.51 -39.80 10.05
CA ASP A 148 -8.28 -40.32 9.44
C ASP A 148 -8.53 -41.64 8.70
N GLY A 149 -7.86 -41.83 7.56
CA GLY A 149 -8.00 -43.00 6.68
C GLY A 149 -9.36 -43.15 5.99
N LYS A 150 -10.23 -42.14 6.01
CA LYS A 150 -11.51 -42.11 5.30
C LYS A 150 -11.60 -40.91 4.37
N GLU A 151 -12.48 -41.01 3.39
CA GLU A 151 -12.83 -39.85 2.58
C GLU A 151 -13.56 -38.85 3.48
N ASN A 152 -13.09 -37.60 3.47
CA ASN A 152 -13.72 -36.50 4.19
C ASN A 152 -14.29 -35.51 3.17
N TYR A 153 -15.32 -34.79 3.57
CA TYR A 153 -15.95 -33.76 2.74
C TYR A 153 -16.00 -32.46 3.52
N ILE A 154 -15.86 -31.34 2.82
CA ILE A 154 -16.00 -30.01 3.38
C ILE A 154 -16.68 -29.13 2.34
N ALA A 155 -17.63 -28.31 2.79
CA ALA A 155 -18.31 -27.33 1.95
C ALA A 155 -18.50 -26.01 2.68
N VAL A 156 -18.47 -24.95 1.90
CA VAL A 156 -18.70 -23.57 2.32
C VAL A 156 -19.90 -23.02 1.57
N TYR A 157 -20.87 -22.49 2.30
CA TYR A 157 -22.06 -21.85 1.75
C TYR A 157 -22.10 -20.38 2.14
N ASP A 158 -22.62 -19.56 1.22
CA ASP A 158 -22.89 -18.15 1.45
C ASP A 158 -24.04 -17.95 2.44
N VAL A 159 -24.23 -16.71 2.90
CA VAL A 159 -25.34 -16.26 3.74
C VAL A 159 -26.71 -16.57 3.11
N ASN A 160 -26.78 -16.59 1.77
CA ASN A 160 -28.00 -16.93 1.01
C ASN A 160 -28.21 -18.46 0.86
N GLY A 161 -27.25 -19.28 1.30
CA GLY A 161 -27.26 -20.73 1.15
C GLY A 161 -26.83 -21.23 -0.23
N ASP A 162 -26.27 -20.36 -1.06
CA ASP A 162 -25.59 -20.75 -2.30
C ASP A 162 -24.25 -21.41 -1.98
N LEU A 163 -23.89 -22.45 -2.75
CA LEU A 163 -22.59 -23.12 -2.60
C LEU A 163 -21.49 -22.18 -3.09
N VAL A 164 -20.53 -21.90 -2.21
CA VAL A 164 -19.35 -21.08 -2.52
C VAL A 164 -18.22 -21.96 -2.99
N ASP A 165 -17.88 -22.97 -2.19
CA ASP A 165 -16.86 -23.95 -2.56
C ASP A 165 -17.06 -25.29 -1.84
N GLU A 166 -16.54 -26.36 -2.42
CA GLU A 166 -16.55 -27.70 -1.82
C GLU A 166 -15.28 -28.46 -2.16
N LEU A 167 -14.87 -29.35 -1.26
CA LEU A 167 -13.71 -30.21 -1.47
C LEU A 167 -13.97 -31.59 -0.88
N THR A 168 -13.66 -32.62 -1.67
CA THR A 168 -13.59 -34.01 -1.19
C THR A 168 -12.13 -34.37 -0.97
N ILE A 169 -11.80 -34.72 0.27
CA ILE A 169 -10.44 -35.04 0.70
C ILE A 169 -10.24 -36.56 0.59
N PRO A 170 -9.21 -37.02 -0.15
CA PRO A 170 -9.01 -38.44 -0.39
C PRO A 170 -8.62 -39.21 0.87
N ALA A 171 -9.14 -40.43 1.01
CA ALA A 171 -8.83 -41.34 2.13
C ALA A 171 -7.35 -41.75 2.22
N SER A 172 -6.58 -41.54 1.16
CA SER A 172 -5.14 -41.84 1.12
C SER A 172 -4.28 -40.76 1.78
N LEU A 173 -4.85 -39.63 2.19
CA LEU A 173 -4.14 -38.58 2.91
C LEU A 173 -3.74 -39.09 4.30
N LYS A 174 -2.43 -39.11 4.57
CA LYS A 174 -1.91 -39.57 5.86
C LYS A 174 -1.90 -38.43 6.88
N ALA A 175 -1.78 -38.79 8.15
CA ALA A 175 -1.48 -37.83 9.20
C ALA A 175 -0.23 -37.00 8.86
N SER A 176 -0.25 -35.72 9.25
CA SER A 176 0.79 -34.73 8.97
C SER A 176 1.04 -34.45 7.48
N GLN A 177 0.11 -34.85 6.60
CA GLN A 177 0.04 -34.42 5.21
C GLN A 177 -1.15 -33.49 5.01
N SER A 178 -1.00 -32.50 4.14
CA SER A 178 -2.09 -31.63 3.71
C SER A 178 -2.47 -31.91 2.25
N TYR A 179 -3.71 -31.59 1.92
CA TYR A 179 -4.22 -31.59 0.56
C TYR A 179 -4.42 -30.14 0.15
N ALA A 180 -3.56 -29.67 -0.75
CA ALA A 180 -3.36 -28.25 -1.04
C ALA A 180 -3.56 -27.96 -2.52
N LEU A 181 -4.07 -26.77 -2.83
CA LEU A 181 -4.22 -26.28 -4.19
C LEU A 181 -2.83 -25.95 -4.77
N LYS A 182 -2.46 -26.54 -5.91
CA LYS A 182 -1.14 -26.34 -6.55
C LYS A 182 -0.84 -24.88 -6.87
N ALA A 183 -1.87 -24.13 -7.28
CA ALA A 183 -1.77 -22.73 -7.64
C ALA A 183 -2.96 -21.95 -7.08
N GLU A 184 -2.75 -21.31 -5.93
CA GLU A 184 -3.70 -20.34 -5.36
C GLU A 184 -3.72 -19.02 -6.13
N GLY A 185 -2.64 -18.76 -6.89
CA GLY A 185 -2.33 -17.49 -7.50
C GLY A 185 -3.50 -16.90 -8.28
N ARG A 186 -3.87 -15.67 -7.90
CA ARG A 186 -4.63 -14.67 -8.69
C ARG A 186 -5.76 -15.25 -9.56
N LEU A 187 -6.51 -16.22 -9.06
CA LEU A 187 -7.76 -16.65 -9.69
C LEU A 187 -8.81 -15.56 -9.42
N PRO A 188 -9.22 -14.83 -10.46
CA PRO A 188 -10.63 -14.89 -10.78
C PRO A 188 -10.76 -15.07 -12.28
N ILE A 189 -11.25 -16.23 -12.71
CA ILE A 189 -11.94 -16.25 -14.00
C ILE A 189 -13.27 -16.91 -13.73
N GLU A 190 -14.31 -16.14 -13.97
CA GLU A 190 -15.67 -16.62 -14.20
C GLU A 190 -15.60 -17.89 -15.07
N GLY A 191 -15.83 -19.06 -14.47
CA GLY A 191 -15.71 -20.35 -15.15
C GLY A 191 -14.48 -21.22 -14.78
N ALA A 192 -13.61 -20.80 -13.86
CA ALA A 192 -12.65 -21.71 -13.25
C ALA A 192 -13.41 -22.75 -12.40
N GLU A 193 -13.29 -24.03 -12.77
CA GLU A 193 -13.96 -25.13 -12.08
C GLU A 193 -13.70 -25.07 -10.56
N HIS A 194 -14.72 -25.43 -9.78
CA HIS A 194 -14.64 -25.51 -8.31
C HIS A 194 -13.55 -26.50 -7.86
N ASN A 195 -13.13 -27.42 -8.73
CA ASN A 195 -12.03 -28.33 -8.49
C ASN A 195 -10.75 -27.80 -9.16
N GLY A 196 -10.00 -26.98 -8.44
CA GLY A 196 -8.61 -26.69 -8.80
C GLY A 196 -7.74 -27.96 -8.77
N ASP A 197 -6.54 -27.90 -9.32
CA ASP A 197 -5.61 -29.03 -9.28
C ASP A 197 -4.97 -29.12 -7.88
N PHE A 198 -5.53 -29.97 -7.01
CA PHE A 198 -5.03 -30.21 -5.66
C PHE A 198 -3.95 -31.31 -5.65
N GLU A 199 -2.96 -31.15 -4.78
CA GLU A 199 -1.90 -32.12 -4.55
C GLU A 199 -1.72 -32.43 -3.06
N MET A 200 -1.15 -33.61 -2.77
CA MET A 200 -0.77 -33.97 -1.42
C MET A 200 0.61 -33.38 -1.11
N ARG A 201 0.71 -32.68 0.02
CA ARG A 201 1.93 -32.07 0.54
C ARG A 201 2.31 -32.70 1.86
N ASP A 202 3.59 -32.97 2.00
CA ASP A 202 4.18 -33.73 3.12
C ASP A 202 5.26 -32.93 3.88
N GLY A 203 5.51 -31.68 3.48
CA GLY A 203 6.56 -30.85 4.05
C GLY A 203 7.98 -31.30 3.69
N SER A 204 8.16 -32.25 2.77
CA SER A 204 9.49 -32.79 2.42
C SER A 204 10.38 -31.81 1.65
N SER A 205 9.80 -30.80 1.00
CA SER A 205 10.51 -29.78 0.24
C SER A 205 9.76 -28.44 0.31
N ILE A 206 10.40 -27.37 -0.18
CA ILE A 206 9.76 -26.04 -0.28
C ILE A 206 8.53 -26.07 -1.19
N GLU A 207 8.55 -26.90 -2.24
CA GLU A 207 7.44 -27.04 -3.20
C GLU A 207 6.27 -27.85 -2.63
N LYS A 208 6.55 -28.75 -1.68
CA LYS A 208 5.56 -29.53 -0.93
C LYS A 208 5.39 -29.04 0.50
N ALA A 209 5.70 -27.77 0.75
CA ALA A 209 5.59 -27.19 2.08
C ALA A 209 4.13 -27.14 2.52
N ILE A 210 3.89 -27.44 3.79
CA ILE A 210 2.58 -27.27 4.45
C ILE A 210 2.53 -25.83 4.95
N THR A 211 1.52 -25.07 4.55
CA THR A 211 1.52 -23.60 4.66
C THR A 211 0.24 -23.05 5.29
N PRO A 212 -0.08 -23.41 6.55
CA PRO A 212 -1.27 -22.86 7.20
C PRO A 212 -1.17 -21.34 7.34
N GLY A 213 -2.17 -20.63 6.84
CA GLY A 213 -2.29 -19.18 6.86
C GLY A 213 -1.29 -18.47 5.96
N ASN A 214 -0.71 -19.16 4.98
CA ASN A 214 0.23 -18.58 4.02
C ASN A 214 0.02 -19.18 2.64
N PHE A 215 0.55 -18.53 1.61
CA PHE A 215 0.36 -19.01 0.24
C PHE A 215 1.07 -20.36 0.01
N ASN A 216 0.32 -21.33 -0.48
CA ASN A 216 0.78 -22.61 -1.02
C ASN A 216 1.81 -22.42 -2.13
N THR A 217 1.65 -21.40 -2.98
CA THR A 217 2.68 -21.06 -3.98
C THR A 217 3.63 -20.03 -3.43
N ARG A 218 4.86 -20.45 -3.12
CA ARG A 218 5.96 -19.51 -2.93
C ARG A 218 6.41 -19.05 -4.31
N ILE A 219 5.85 -17.94 -4.79
CA ILE A 219 6.26 -17.33 -6.06
C ILE A 219 7.76 -17.07 -5.96
N LYS A 220 8.56 -17.86 -6.70
CA LYS A 220 9.98 -17.55 -6.90
C LYS A 220 9.99 -16.22 -7.62
N ASN A 221 10.77 -15.26 -7.13
CA ASN A 221 10.82 -13.94 -7.76
C ASN A 221 11.48 -14.11 -9.14
N GLU A 222 10.65 -14.16 -10.19
CA GLU A 222 11.10 -14.38 -11.57
C GLU A 222 12.15 -13.37 -11.99
N ASN A 223 12.12 -12.15 -11.44
CA ASN A 223 13.11 -11.13 -11.76
C ASN A 223 14.47 -11.53 -11.17
N ILE A 224 14.51 -12.03 -9.93
CA ILE A 224 15.74 -12.52 -9.29
C ILE A 224 16.28 -13.74 -10.03
N GLU A 225 15.42 -14.66 -10.46
CA GLU A 225 15.85 -15.80 -11.29
C GLU A 225 16.37 -15.36 -12.65
N LYS A 226 15.71 -14.42 -13.33
CA LYS A 226 16.21 -13.82 -14.57
C LYS A 226 17.56 -13.14 -14.36
N PHE A 227 17.79 -12.49 -13.21
CA PHE A 227 19.11 -11.94 -12.87
C PHE A 227 20.15 -13.04 -12.68
N HIS A 228 19.84 -14.14 -11.97
CA HIS A 228 20.77 -15.25 -11.83
C HIS A 228 21.04 -16.00 -13.15
N GLN A 229 20.08 -16.04 -14.07
CA GLN A 229 20.23 -16.68 -15.38
C GLN A 229 21.01 -15.80 -16.37
N HIS A 230 20.71 -14.50 -16.44
CA HIS A 230 21.29 -13.59 -17.43
C HIS A 230 22.57 -12.90 -16.95
N ASP A 231 22.74 -12.71 -15.64
CA ASP A 231 23.92 -12.09 -15.04
C ASP A 231 24.37 -12.82 -13.75
N PRO A 232 24.86 -14.08 -13.85
CA PRO A 232 25.27 -14.87 -12.69
C PRO A 232 26.36 -14.20 -11.83
N TYR A 233 27.20 -13.36 -12.44
CA TYR A 233 28.32 -12.68 -11.79
C TYR A 233 28.02 -11.24 -11.37
N GLY A 234 26.85 -10.68 -11.73
CA GLY A 234 26.47 -9.31 -11.40
C GLY A 234 27.23 -8.22 -12.18
N VAL A 235 27.79 -8.54 -13.33
CA VAL A 235 28.60 -7.59 -14.12
C VAL A 235 27.70 -6.62 -14.89
N ILE A 236 26.57 -7.07 -15.41
CA ILE A 236 25.64 -6.22 -16.16
C ILE A 236 24.97 -5.22 -15.23
N ILE A 237 24.53 -5.65 -14.03
CA ILE A 237 23.89 -4.75 -13.06
C ILE A 237 24.85 -3.65 -12.58
N THR A 238 26.13 -3.96 -12.38
CA THR A 238 27.13 -2.97 -11.97
C THR A 238 27.45 -1.96 -13.07
N ILE A 239 27.53 -2.39 -14.34
CA ILE A 239 27.73 -1.48 -15.47
C ILE A 239 26.55 -0.52 -15.63
N ILE A 240 25.30 -1.02 -15.55
CA ILE A 240 24.10 -0.18 -15.67
C ILE A 240 24.06 0.85 -14.53
N ALA A 241 24.33 0.42 -13.29
CA ALA A 241 24.39 1.33 -12.14
C ALA A 241 25.44 2.44 -12.35
N MET A 242 26.63 2.09 -12.83
CA MET A 242 27.70 3.04 -13.12
C MET A 242 27.29 4.05 -14.21
N LEU A 243 26.66 3.58 -15.29
CA LEU A 243 26.19 4.43 -16.39
C LEU A 243 25.10 5.42 -15.94
N ILE A 244 24.15 4.98 -15.11
CA ILE A 244 23.10 5.87 -14.57
C ILE A 244 23.73 6.98 -13.74
N VAL A 245 24.69 6.65 -12.86
CA VAL A 245 25.40 7.64 -12.03
C VAL A 245 26.15 8.66 -12.89
N PHE A 246 26.92 8.20 -13.89
CA PHE A 246 27.61 9.12 -14.81
C PHE A 246 26.64 9.97 -15.61
N SER A 247 25.51 9.41 -16.06
CA SER A 247 24.49 10.17 -16.80
C SER A 247 23.86 11.27 -15.94
N ALA A 248 23.62 11.01 -14.66
CA ALA A 248 23.09 11.99 -13.71
C ALA A 248 24.10 13.13 -13.45
N LEU A 249 25.39 12.80 -13.29
CA LEU A 249 26.46 13.80 -13.13
C LEU A 249 26.65 14.64 -14.39
N ILE A 250 26.59 14.03 -15.58
CA ILE A 250 26.66 14.73 -16.86
C ILE A 250 25.46 15.68 -17.00
N LEU A 251 24.25 15.22 -16.66
CA LEU A 251 23.06 16.07 -16.68
C LEU A 251 23.21 17.28 -15.75
N LEU A 252 23.66 17.07 -14.51
CA LEU A 252 23.90 18.15 -13.55
C LEU A 252 24.98 19.13 -14.06
N PHE A 253 26.05 18.62 -14.65
CA PHE A 253 27.08 19.44 -15.30
C PHE A 253 26.50 20.30 -16.43
N LEU A 254 25.65 19.74 -17.29
CA LEU A 254 24.99 20.48 -18.36
C LEU A 254 24.07 21.59 -17.82
N LEU A 255 23.34 21.32 -16.73
CA LEU A 255 22.50 22.32 -16.07
C LEU A 255 23.35 23.50 -15.55
N PHE A 256 24.45 23.23 -14.83
CA PHE A 256 25.33 24.31 -14.36
C PHE A 256 25.99 25.08 -15.50
N LYS A 257 26.37 24.41 -16.58
CA LYS A 257 26.92 25.06 -17.78
C LYS A 257 25.89 25.98 -18.45
N LEU A 258 24.62 25.57 -18.48
CA LEU A 258 23.54 26.41 -19.01
C LEU A 258 23.32 27.65 -18.15
N PHE A 259 23.30 27.50 -16.81
CA PHE A 259 23.20 28.64 -15.90
C PHE A 259 24.38 29.61 -16.04
N GLY A 260 25.61 29.11 -16.15
CA GLY A 260 26.80 29.94 -16.38
C GLY A 260 26.71 30.74 -17.69
N TYR A 261 26.30 30.10 -18.79
CA TYR A 261 26.13 30.76 -20.08
C TYR A 261 25.05 31.86 -20.07
N VAL A 262 23.94 31.65 -19.36
CA VAL A 262 22.88 32.64 -19.20
C VAL A 262 23.35 33.82 -18.34
N SER A 263 24.14 33.55 -17.29
CA SER A 263 24.71 34.57 -16.40
C SER A 263 25.69 35.51 -17.13
N ASP A 264 26.60 34.97 -17.94
CA ASP A 264 27.56 35.79 -18.72
C ASP A 264 26.85 36.72 -19.73
N LYS A 265 25.71 36.27 -20.27
CA LYS A 265 24.87 37.10 -21.15
C LYS A 265 24.07 38.18 -20.42
N SER A 266 23.84 38.01 -19.12
CA SER A 266 23.18 39.02 -18.27
C SER A 266 24.17 40.13 -17.85
N LEU A 267 25.42 39.75 -17.53
CA LEU A 267 26.48 40.69 -17.16
C LEU A 267 26.91 41.57 -18.34
N ASN A 268 27.07 40.99 -19.54
CA ASN A 268 27.45 41.75 -20.74
C ASN A 268 26.32 42.61 -21.33
N LYS A 269 25.07 42.48 -20.87
CA LYS A 269 23.96 43.38 -21.26
C LYS A 269 23.93 44.68 -20.45
N ASN A 270 24.59 44.71 -19.29
CA ASN A 270 24.64 45.89 -18.42
C ASN A 270 25.99 46.63 -18.44
N ALA A 271 27.00 46.08 -19.14
CA ALA A 271 28.25 46.78 -19.43
C ALA A 271 28.14 47.61 -20.72
N ALA A 272 27.22 48.59 -20.73
CA ALA A 272 27.30 49.69 -21.70
C ALA A 272 28.18 50.79 -21.07
N PRO A 273 29.20 51.32 -21.78
CA PRO A 273 30.00 52.41 -21.25
C PRO A 273 29.08 53.60 -20.99
N ALA A 274 29.14 54.14 -19.76
CA ALA A 274 28.38 55.31 -19.34
C ALA A 274 28.70 56.49 -20.28
N ALA A 275 27.81 56.76 -21.22
CA ALA A 275 27.82 57.97 -22.01
C ALA A 275 27.07 59.06 -21.24
N PRO A 276 27.62 60.28 -21.08
CA PRO A 276 26.94 61.36 -20.37
C PRO A 276 25.68 61.75 -21.14
N GLN A 277 24.50 61.64 -20.52
CA GLN A 277 23.26 62.07 -21.15
C GLN A 277 23.14 63.59 -21.07
N ALA A 278 23.07 64.20 -22.26
CA ALA A 278 22.73 65.59 -22.48
C ALA A 278 21.26 65.84 -22.12
N VAL A 279 21.03 66.96 -21.43
CA VAL A 279 19.73 67.47 -20.99
C VAL A 279 19.06 68.21 -22.13
N GLU A 280 17.77 68.00 -22.37
CA GLU A 280 16.82 68.93 -23.06
C GLU A 280 15.36 68.39 -22.95
N PRO A 281 14.30 69.23 -22.99
CA PRO A 281 13.56 69.65 -21.80
C PRO A 281 12.12 69.09 -21.72
N GLN A 282 11.60 68.96 -20.49
CA GLN A 282 10.23 68.51 -20.23
C GLN A 282 9.22 69.66 -20.21
N ALA A 283 8.06 69.40 -20.82
CA ALA A 283 6.90 70.28 -20.86
C ALA A 283 6.18 70.34 -19.50
N SER A 284 5.72 71.55 -19.19
CA SER A 284 5.14 72.04 -17.95
C SER A 284 3.91 71.29 -17.45
N ILE A 285 3.86 71.06 -16.13
CA ILE A 285 2.60 71.07 -15.37
C ILE A 285 2.79 72.01 -14.20
N ALA A 286 2.00 73.09 -14.20
CA ALA A 286 1.87 74.03 -13.11
C ALA A 286 1.11 73.39 -11.94
N ALA A 287 1.66 73.46 -10.74
CA ALA A 287 0.92 73.29 -9.50
C ALA A 287 1.42 74.32 -8.48
N THR A 288 0.48 75.14 -8.04
CA THR A 288 0.54 76.22 -7.05
C THR A 288 1.27 75.82 -5.77
N ALA A 289 2.28 76.62 -5.40
CA ALA A 289 3.00 76.53 -4.13
C ALA A 289 2.13 77.01 -2.95
N PRO A 290 2.22 76.37 -1.77
CA PRO A 290 2.26 77.12 -0.52
C PRO A 290 3.68 77.65 -0.31
N GLU A 291 3.80 78.87 0.22
CA GLU A 291 5.08 79.48 0.63
C GLU A 291 5.73 78.65 1.74
N ALA A 292 6.55 77.68 1.35
CA ALA A 292 7.60 77.11 2.19
C ALA A 292 8.91 77.78 1.75
N GLY A 293 9.73 78.22 2.71
CA GLY A 293 11.01 78.87 2.42
C GLY A 293 11.90 77.95 1.59
N GLU A 294 12.71 78.52 0.70
CA GLU A 294 13.62 77.75 -0.17
C GLU A 294 14.50 76.76 0.63
N GLU A 295 14.83 77.12 1.87
CA GLU A 295 15.55 76.26 2.82
C GLU A 295 14.75 75.02 3.25
N GLU A 296 13.44 75.15 3.45
CA GLU A 296 12.55 74.06 3.85
C GLU A 296 12.33 73.09 2.69
N ILE A 297 12.15 73.62 1.48
CA ILE A 297 12.05 72.81 0.26
C ILE A 297 13.38 72.09 0.00
N THR A 298 14.52 72.78 0.18
CA THR A 298 15.85 72.17 0.04
C THR A 298 16.08 71.10 1.10
N ALA A 299 15.67 71.33 2.34
CA ALA A 299 15.78 70.35 3.42
C ALA A 299 14.89 69.12 3.17
N ILE A 300 13.66 69.32 2.67
CA ILE A 300 12.76 68.22 2.30
C ILE A 300 13.34 67.43 1.11
N CYS A 301 13.85 68.10 0.08
CA CYS A 301 14.51 67.45 -1.05
C CYS A 301 15.77 66.70 -0.62
N MET A 302 16.59 67.27 0.26
CA MET A 302 17.82 66.66 0.76
C MET A 302 17.50 65.47 1.69
N ALA A 303 16.44 65.56 2.50
CA ALA A 303 15.95 64.47 3.32
C ALA A 303 15.35 63.32 2.48
N LEU A 304 14.60 63.63 1.42
CA LEU A 304 14.10 62.62 0.48
C LEU A 304 15.25 61.98 -0.31
N TYR A 305 16.24 62.76 -0.73
CA TYR A 305 17.45 62.26 -1.38
C TYR A 305 18.22 61.31 -0.47
N GLN A 306 18.43 61.68 0.79
CA GLN A 306 19.03 60.78 1.78
C GLN A 306 18.15 59.57 2.05
N HIS A 307 16.83 59.68 2.15
CA HIS A 307 15.95 58.55 2.42
C HIS A 307 15.95 57.52 1.28
N PHE A 308 15.91 57.97 0.02
CA PHE A 308 15.92 57.08 -1.14
C PHE A 308 17.32 56.53 -1.45
N ASN A 309 18.39 57.27 -1.14
CA ASN A 309 19.78 56.85 -1.34
C ASN A 309 20.49 56.46 -0.03
N ALA A 310 19.76 56.15 1.05
CA ALA A 310 20.30 55.67 2.33
C ALA A 310 20.70 54.19 2.29
N HIS A 311 20.47 53.52 1.17
CA HIS A 311 21.02 52.18 0.95
C HIS A 311 22.53 52.32 0.74
N ASP A 312 23.28 51.73 1.67
CA ASP A 312 24.74 51.61 1.59
C ASP A 312 25.08 50.91 0.26
N GLU A 313 25.53 51.67 -0.74
CA GLU A 313 26.15 51.09 -1.93
C GLU A 313 27.53 50.57 -1.49
N GLU A 314 27.54 49.41 -0.85
CA GLU A 314 28.78 48.70 -0.56
C GLU A 314 29.44 48.38 -1.89
N SER A 315 30.60 48.98 -2.16
CA SER A 315 31.47 48.48 -3.22
C SER A 315 31.79 47.03 -2.86
N GLY A 316 31.35 46.05 -3.66
CA GLY A 316 31.64 44.61 -3.46
C GLY A 316 33.14 44.24 -3.54
N VAL A 317 34.02 45.23 -3.44
CA VAL A 317 35.48 45.12 -3.38
C VAL A 317 35.92 45.23 -1.92
N LEU A 318 36.22 44.09 -1.30
CA LEU A 318 36.86 44.04 0.00
C LEU A 318 38.29 44.61 -0.10
N THR A 319 38.44 45.90 0.23
CA THR A 319 39.77 46.53 0.28
C THR A 319 40.39 46.29 1.64
N PHE A 320 41.17 45.20 1.78
CA PHE A 320 41.93 44.92 3.00
C PHE A 320 43.08 45.92 3.17
N LYS A 321 42.86 47.00 3.93
CA LYS A 321 43.97 47.78 4.48
C LYS A 321 44.63 46.93 5.57
N HIS A 322 45.74 46.29 5.23
CA HIS A 322 46.59 45.63 6.21
C HIS A 322 47.22 46.72 7.08
N ASN A 323 46.59 47.06 8.21
CA ASN A 323 47.25 47.84 9.23
C ASN A 323 48.25 46.90 9.93
N THR A 324 49.49 46.87 9.42
CA THR A 324 50.57 46.03 9.93
C THR A 324 51.08 46.55 11.27
N ALA A 325 50.27 46.43 12.32
CA ALA A 325 50.64 46.31 13.73
C ALA A 325 49.41 46.59 14.60
N THR A 326 48.61 45.56 14.89
CA THR A 326 47.78 45.60 16.10
C THR A 326 48.71 45.42 17.31
N ALA A 327 48.77 46.40 18.21
CA ALA A 327 49.61 46.39 19.41
C ALA A 327 49.23 45.30 20.44
N TRP A 328 48.38 44.35 20.07
CA TRP A 328 47.89 43.27 20.93
C TRP A 328 49.01 42.38 21.51
N ASN A 329 50.14 42.27 20.79
CA ASN A 329 51.34 41.58 21.26
C ASN A 329 52.46 42.54 21.70
N SER A 330 52.19 43.84 21.83
CA SER A 330 53.20 44.80 22.29
C SER A 330 53.42 44.66 23.80
N LYS A 331 54.55 44.06 24.18
CA LYS A 331 54.95 43.91 25.60
C LYS A 331 55.18 45.25 26.31
N GLU A 332 55.39 46.33 25.57
CA GLU A 332 55.53 47.68 26.13
C GLU A 332 54.25 48.13 26.86
N GLN A 333 53.07 47.72 26.37
CA GLN A 333 51.79 48.00 27.02
C GLN A 333 51.51 47.10 28.24
N MET A 334 52.27 46.00 28.40
CA MET A 334 52.15 45.07 29.54
C MET A 334 53.17 45.35 30.65
N MET A 335 54.08 46.30 30.46
CA MET A 335 55.01 46.70 31.52
C MET A 335 54.37 47.74 32.44
N CYS A 336 54.49 47.52 33.74
CA CYS A 336 54.05 48.49 34.74
C CYS A 336 54.97 49.73 34.66
N PRO A 337 54.41 50.95 34.50
CA PRO A 337 55.24 52.15 34.45
C PRO A 337 55.95 52.36 35.79
N THR A 338 57.23 52.70 35.75
CA THR A 338 57.99 53.03 36.96
C THR A 338 57.48 54.35 37.54
N PRO A 339 57.35 54.46 38.87
CA PRO A 339 56.82 55.65 39.51
C PRO A 339 57.73 56.85 39.24
N GLN A 340 57.16 57.93 38.72
CA GLN A 340 57.88 59.19 38.58
C GLN A 340 58.14 59.80 39.95
N ARG A 341 59.41 60.09 40.23
CA ARG A 341 59.81 60.84 41.41
C ARG A 341 59.39 62.30 41.20
N LYS A 342 58.58 62.82 42.12
CA LYS A 342 58.21 64.26 42.16
C LYS A 342 59.45 65.13 42.31
#